data_AF-A0AAF0EEU4-F1
#
_entry.id   AF-A0AAF0EEU4-F1
#
_cell.length_a   1.000
_cell.length_b   1.000
_cell.length_c   1.000
_cell.angle_alpha   90.00
_cell.angle_beta   90.00
_cell.angle_gamma   90.00
#
_symmetry.space_group_name_H-M   'P 1'
#
loop_
_entity.id
_entity.type
_entity.pdbx_description
1 polymer ?
#
loop_
_entity_poly.entity_id
_entity_poly.type
_entity_poly.pdbx_seq_one_letter_code
_entity_poly.pdbx_strand_id
1 'polypeptide(L)'
;MNPYDVLDLTQNVDEKEIQKAYRKKSLLIHPDKMKDDQARAEEAFDLLKKSMDVLLDEGQRKFVDETVESARLLALRELGLPITMTAEEIELEQVPGGRLDQLLPSWEDRIKINVKHIILDEELKKRKYVANG
;
A
#
# COMPACT_ATOMS: atom_id res chain seq x y z
N MET A 1 -1.45 0.81 -7.38
CA MET A 1 -1.62 -0.29 -6.40
C MET A 1 -0.48 -0.20 -5.41
N ASN A 2 -0.73 -0.31 -4.11
CA ASN A 2 0.31 -0.26 -3.09
C ASN A 2 0.96 -1.66 -2.91
N PRO A 3 2.26 -1.84 -3.19
CA PRO A 3 2.94 -3.13 -3.03
C PRO A 3 2.95 -3.66 -1.58
N TYR A 4 3.00 -2.75 -0.59
CA TYR A 4 2.95 -3.13 0.83
C TYR A 4 1.63 -3.81 1.19
N ASP A 5 0.50 -3.29 0.71
CA ASP A 5 -0.83 -3.89 0.94
C ASP A 5 -0.94 -5.29 0.30
N VAL A 6 -0.37 -5.49 -0.90
CA VAL A 6 -0.38 -6.80 -1.58
C VAL A 6 0.39 -7.84 -0.78
N LEU A 7 1.51 -7.44 -0.16
CA LEU A 7 2.33 -8.30 0.69
C LEU A 7 1.86 -8.36 2.15
N ASP A 8 0.88 -7.53 2.54
CA ASP A 8 0.41 -7.36 3.93
C ASP A 8 1.57 -6.99 4.86
N LEU A 9 2.26 -5.91 4.48
CA LEU A 9 3.40 -5.35 5.16
C LEU A 9 3.15 -3.86 5.45
N THR A 10 3.84 -3.34 6.45
CA THR A 10 3.94 -1.91 6.71
C THR A 10 5.21 -1.34 6.08
N GLN A 11 5.34 -0.02 6.04
CA GLN A 11 6.60 0.63 5.72
C GLN A 11 7.67 0.29 6.77
N ASN A 12 8.94 0.57 6.45
CA ASN A 12 10.12 0.33 7.30
C ASN A 12 10.51 -1.14 7.55
N VAL A 13 9.87 -2.11 6.88
CA VAL A 13 10.27 -3.52 6.91
C VAL A 13 11.59 -3.76 6.17
N ASP A 14 12.39 -4.72 6.61
CA ASP A 14 13.63 -5.06 5.90
C ASP A 14 13.37 -5.97 4.67
N GLU A 15 14.37 -6.12 3.80
CA GLU A 15 14.27 -7.00 2.62
C GLU A 15 13.99 -8.46 2.99
N LYS A 16 14.46 -8.93 4.14
CA LYS A 16 14.25 -10.32 4.58
C LYS A 16 12.79 -10.55 4.94
N GLU A 17 12.16 -9.56 5.57
CA GLU A 17 10.73 -9.54 5.88
C GLU A 17 9.89 -9.50 4.61
N ILE A 18 10.27 -8.68 3.63
CA ILE A 18 9.62 -8.64 2.30
C ILE A 18 9.65 -10.03 1.65
N GLN A 19 10.83 -10.64 1.56
CA GLN A 19 10.97 -11.98 0.97
C GLN A 19 10.22 -13.05 1.77
N LYS A 20 10.18 -12.94 3.11
CA LYS A 20 9.45 -13.87 3.98
C LYS A 20 7.94 -13.77 3.75
N ALA A 21 7.40 -12.57 3.65
CA ALA A 21 5.99 -12.34 3.35
C ALA A 21 5.62 -12.90 1.96
N TYR A 22 6.44 -12.63 0.95
CA TYR A 22 6.27 -13.19 -0.39
C TYR A 22 6.21 -14.73 -0.36
N ARG A 23 7.20 -15.38 0.27
CA ARG A 23 7.24 -16.86 0.39
C ARG A 23 6.00 -17.42 1.08
N LYS A 24 5.55 -16.77 2.16
CA LYS A 24 4.36 -17.21 2.90
C LYS A 24 3.11 -17.11 2.03
N LYS A 25 2.91 -15.97 1.36
CA LYS A 25 1.72 -15.73 0.54
C LYS A 25 1.71 -16.54 -0.75
N SER A 26 2.84 -16.70 -1.42
CA SER A 26 2.93 -17.45 -2.67
C SER A 26 2.54 -18.92 -2.49
N LEU A 27 2.85 -19.53 -1.34
CA LEU A 27 2.42 -20.89 -1.01
C LEU A 27 0.91 -21.05 -0.82
N LEU A 28 0.22 -19.97 -0.44
CA LEU A 28 -1.24 -19.94 -0.25
C LEU A 28 -1.98 -19.81 -1.58
N ILE A 29 -1.41 -19.10 -2.55
CA ILE A 29 -2.06 -18.77 -3.83
C ILE A 29 -1.40 -19.44 -5.04
N HIS A 30 -0.55 -20.44 -4.83
CA HIS A 30 0.18 -21.09 -5.92
C HIS A 30 -0.79 -21.75 -6.93
N PRO A 31 -0.66 -21.48 -8.23
CA PRO A 31 -1.59 -22.00 -9.25
C PRO A 31 -1.68 -23.52 -9.28
N ASP A 32 -0.58 -24.25 -9.05
CA ASP A 32 -0.58 -25.73 -8.93
C ASP A 32 -1.58 -26.29 -7.92
N LYS A 33 -1.91 -25.52 -6.87
CA LYS A 33 -2.85 -25.92 -5.82
C LYS A 33 -4.27 -25.42 -6.07
N MET A 34 -4.49 -24.53 -7.03
CA MET A 34 -5.77 -23.88 -7.33
C MET A 34 -6.28 -24.25 -8.73
N LYS A 35 -6.46 -25.56 -8.97
CA LYS A 35 -6.85 -26.10 -10.29
C LYS A 35 -8.20 -25.59 -10.81
N ASP A 36 -9.13 -25.30 -9.90
CA ASP A 36 -10.48 -24.83 -10.26
C ASP A 36 -10.55 -23.33 -10.56
N ASP A 37 -9.52 -22.55 -10.18
CA ASP A 37 -9.46 -21.09 -10.38
C ASP A 37 -8.05 -20.65 -10.82
N GLN A 38 -7.49 -21.39 -11.78
CA GLN A 38 -6.08 -21.26 -12.16
C GLN A 38 -5.74 -19.87 -12.71
N ALA A 39 -6.60 -19.30 -13.55
CA ALA A 39 -6.38 -17.97 -14.13
C ALA A 39 -6.26 -16.89 -13.05
N ARG A 40 -7.15 -16.90 -12.05
CA ARG A 40 -7.09 -15.96 -10.94
C ARG A 40 -5.89 -16.19 -10.04
N ALA A 41 -5.51 -17.45 -9.83
CA ALA A 41 -4.30 -17.80 -9.07
C ALA A 41 -3.04 -17.27 -9.76
N GLU A 42 -2.93 -17.42 -11.08
CA GLU A 42 -1.83 -16.85 -11.87
C GLU A 42 -1.77 -15.33 -11.78
N GLU A 43 -2.90 -14.64 -11.97
CA GLU A 43 -2.98 -13.18 -11.83
C GLU A 43 -2.56 -12.71 -10.43
N ALA A 44 -3.04 -13.38 -9.38
CA ALA A 44 -2.71 -13.05 -8.00
C ALA A 44 -1.23 -13.32 -7.68
N PHE A 45 -0.67 -14.41 -8.22
CA PHE A 45 0.73 -14.75 -8.05
C PHE A 45 1.66 -13.75 -8.75
N ASP A 46 1.34 -13.37 -9.98
CA ASP A 46 2.06 -12.36 -10.74
C ASP A 46 2.02 -11.00 -10.02
N LEU A 47 0.88 -10.65 -9.46
CA LEU A 47 0.73 -9.42 -8.69
C LEU A 47 1.59 -9.42 -7.42
N LEU A 48 1.60 -10.55 -6.71
CA LEU A 48 2.41 -10.74 -5.52
C LEU A 48 3.91 -10.62 -5.85
N LYS A 49 4.34 -11.23 -6.96
CA LYS A 49 5.72 -11.16 -7.45
C LYS A 49 6.12 -9.75 -7.84
N LYS A 50 5.31 -9.06 -8.67
CA LYS A 50 5.55 -7.66 -9.05
C LYS A 50 5.67 -6.75 -7.83
N SER A 51 4.83 -6.97 -6.81
CA SER A 51 4.87 -6.18 -5.58
C SER A 51 6.17 -6.40 -4.80
N MET A 52 6.64 -7.65 -4.72
CA MET A 52 7.95 -7.94 -4.12
C MET A 52 9.09 -7.28 -4.90
N ASP A 53 9.09 -7.40 -6.23
CA ASP A 53 10.14 -6.83 -7.08
C ASP A 53 10.23 -5.30 -6.91
N VAL A 54 9.08 -4.62 -6.84
CA VAL A 54 9.00 -3.17 -6.56
C VAL A 54 9.59 -2.83 -5.19
N LEU A 55 9.32 -3.62 -4.15
CA LEU A 55 9.82 -3.36 -2.80
C LEU A 55 11.30 -3.75 -2.60
N LEU A 56 11.87 -4.59 -3.46
CA LEU A 56 13.29 -4.93 -3.43
C LEU A 56 14.15 -3.99 -4.31
N ASP A 57 13.53 -3.22 -5.20
CA ASP A 57 14.19 -2.15 -5.94
C ASP A 57 14.18 -0.87 -5.12
N GLU A 58 15.35 -0.38 -4.69
CA GLU A 58 15.46 0.80 -3.83
C GLU A 58 14.81 2.06 -4.44
N GLY A 59 14.93 2.25 -5.76
CA GLY A 59 14.41 3.42 -6.45
C GLY A 59 12.88 3.40 -6.53
N GLN A 60 12.32 2.24 -6.86
CA GLN A 60 10.88 2.05 -6.92
C GLN A 60 10.27 2.05 -5.51
N ARG A 61 10.93 1.41 -4.54
CA ARG A 61 10.52 1.42 -3.13
C ARG A 61 10.44 2.83 -2.57
N LYS A 62 11.46 3.66 -2.84
CA LYS A 62 11.46 5.07 -2.43
C LYS A 62 10.24 5.83 -2.96
N PHE A 63 9.89 5.64 -4.23
CA PHE A 63 8.70 6.28 -4.81
C PHE A 63 7.40 5.81 -4.13
N VAL A 64 7.30 4.51 -3.81
CA VAL A 64 6.17 3.97 -3.04
C VAL A 64 6.12 4.60 -1.65
N ASP A 65 7.26 4.70 -0.96
CA ASP A 65 7.34 5.28 0.38
C ASP A 65 6.91 6.76 0.40
N GLU A 66 7.37 7.55 -0.56
CA GLU A 66 6.97 8.96 -0.73
C GLU A 66 5.46 9.10 -1.04
N THR A 67 4.91 8.15 -1.80
CA THR A 67 3.48 8.11 -2.12
C THR A 67 2.64 7.80 -0.88
N VAL A 68 3.05 6.82 -0.07
CA VAL A 68 2.35 6.48 1.18
C VAL A 68 2.45 7.63 2.19
N GLU A 69 3.61 8.29 2.31
CA GLU A 69 3.75 9.46 3.17
C GLU A 69 2.85 10.62 2.69
N SER A 70 2.81 10.88 1.38
CA SER A 70 1.91 11.89 0.82
C SER A 70 0.44 11.58 1.11
N ALA A 71 0.04 10.32 1.00
CA ALA A 71 -1.31 9.86 1.33
C ALA A 71 -1.66 10.03 2.81
N ARG A 72 -0.69 9.74 3.69
CA ARG A 72 -0.79 9.97 5.14
C ARG A 72 -0.98 11.45 5.46
N LEU A 73 -0.19 12.35 4.86
CA LEU A 73 -0.34 13.79 5.06
C LEU A 73 -1.69 14.32 4.57
N LEU A 74 -2.20 13.78 3.46
CA LEU A 74 -3.55 14.09 2.98
C LEU A 74 -4.62 13.64 3.97
N ALA A 75 -4.50 12.43 4.53
CA ALA A 75 -5.45 11.94 5.53
C ALA A 75 -5.46 12.82 6.80
N LEU A 76 -4.30 13.28 7.28
CA LEU A 76 -4.23 14.22 8.40
C LEU A 76 -4.95 15.54 8.08
N ARG A 77 -4.71 16.09 6.88
CA ARG A 77 -5.35 17.33 6.44
C ARG A 77 -6.86 17.20 6.32
N GLU A 78 -7.35 16.11 5.75
CA GLU A 78 -8.79 15.82 5.63
C GLU A 78 -9.48 15.70 6.99
N LEU A 79 -8.77 15.20 8.01
CA LEU A 79 -9.25 15.09 9.38
C LEU A 79 -9.04 16.38 10.21
N GLY A 80 -8.42 17.41 9.63
CA GLY A 80 -8.08 18.64 10.35
C GLY A 80 -7.03 18.44 11.45
N LEU A 81 -6.21 17.39 11.35
CA LEU A 81 -5.17 17.05 12.32
C LEU A 81 -3.83 17.68 11.95
N PRO A 82 -2.94 17.92 12.94
CA PRO A 82 -1.59 18.40 12.65
C PRO A 82 -0.83 17.43 11.75
N ILE A 83 -0.28 17.93 10.64
CA ILE A 83 0.53 17.13 9.71
C ILE A 83 1.83 16.60 10.35
N THR A 84 2.20 17.14 11.50
CA THR A 84 3.39 16.78 12.28
C THR A 84 3.14 15.63 13.24
N MET A 85 1.91 15.11 13.34
CA MET A 85 1.61 13.99 14.24
C MET A 85 2.56 12.82 13.96
N THR A 86 3.07 12.15 15.00
CA THR A 86 3.93 10.96 14.85
C THR A 86 3.10 9.69 14.67
N ALA A 87 3.75 8.56 14.38
CA ALA A 87 3.04 7.27 14.33
C ALA A 87 2.47 6.90 15.71
N GLU A 88 3.25 7.15 16.77
CA GLU A 88 2.87 6.86 18.16
C GLU A 88 1.68 7.72 18.62
N GLU A 89 1.68 9.01 18.27
CA GLU A 89 0.53 9.89 18.57
C GLU A 89 -0.74 9.42 17.86
N ILE A 90 -0.61 8.94 16.62
CA ILE A 90 -1.74 8.39 15.85
C ILE A 90 -2.23 7.07 16.44
N GLU A 91 -1.33 6.18 16.89
CA GLU A 91 -1.70 4.96 17.60
C GLU A 91 -2.46 5.26 18.89
N LEU A 92 -2.02 6.26 19.66
CA LEU A 92 -2.70 6.71 20.88
C LEU A 92 -4.09 7.28 20.62
N GLU A 93 -4.32 7.91 19.47
CA GLU A 93 -5.64 8.43 19.09
C GLU A 93 -6.59 7.34 18.57
N GLN A 94 -6.08 6.14 18.23
CA GLN A 94 -6.87 5.00 17.76
C GLN A 94 -7.37 4.08 18.89
N VAL A 95 -6.93 4.30 20.13
CA VAL A 95 -7.41 3.53 21.29
C VAL A 95 -8.87 3.91 21.64
N PRO A 96 -9.63 3.06 22.36
CA PRO A 96 -11.01 3.37 22.73
C PRO A 96 -11.19 4.75 23.37
N GLY A 97 -12.05 5.58 22.78
CA GLY A 97 -12.30 6.97 23.20
C GLY A 97 -11.34 8.02 22.64
N GLY A 98 -10.33 7.64 21.85
CA GLY A 98 -9.47 8.56 21.10
C GLY A 98 -10.15 9.19 19.89
N ARG A 99 -9.52 10.20 19.27
CA ARG A 99 -10.10 10.94 18.13
C ARG A 99 -10.24 10.10 16.86
N LEU A 100 -9.42 9.06 16.72
CA LEU A 100 -9.43 8.14 15.59
C LEU A 100 -10.13 6.82 15.94
N ASP A 101 -10.65 6.68 17.15
CA ASP A 101 -11.45 5.52 17.56
C ASP A 101 -12.72 5.42 16.71
N GLN A 102 -13.02 4.22 16.23
CA GLN A 102 -14.18 3.91 15.39
C GLN A 102 -14.33 4.81 14.16
N LEU A 103 -13.24 5.43 13.69
CA LEU A 103 -13.25 6.30 12.52
C LEU A 103 -13.66 5.51 11.27
N LEU A 104 -14.55 6.09 10.46
CA LEU A 104 -14.97 5.54 9.17
C LEU A 104 -14.73 6.54 8.02
N PRO A 105 -14.03 6.16 6.94
CA PRO A 105 -13.12 5.00 6.86
C PRO A 105 -12.04 5.06 7.93
N SER A 106 -11.48 3.91 8.31
CA SER A 106 -10.42 3.83 9.33
C SER A 106 -9.20 4.66 8.90
N TRP A 107 -8.32 4.97 9.85
CA TRP A 107 -7.06 5.66 9.56
C TRP A 107 -6.26 4.95 8.44
N GLU A 108 -6.13 3.63 8.52
CA GLU A 108 -5.45 2.83 7.50
C GLU A 108 -6.18 2.87 6.16
N ASP A 109 -7.51 2.76 6.16
CA ASP A 109 -8.29 2.76 4.92
C ASP A 109 -8.21 4.12 4.22
N ARG A 110 -8.16 5.22 4.97
CA ARG A 110 -7.93 6.56 4.41
C ARG A 110 -6.59 6.65 3.70
N ILE A 111 -5.52 6.13 4.31
CA ILE A 111 -4.21 6.07 3.65
C ILE A 111 -4.30 5.22 2.37
N LYS A 112 -4.90 4.03 2.43
CA LYS A 112 -5.05 3.13 1.27
C LYS A 112 -5.84 3.78 0.13
N ILE A 113 -6.91 4.50 0.45
CA ILE A 113 -7.71 5.25 -0.52
C ILE A 113 -6.86 6.37 -1.15
N ASN A 114 -6.17 7.16 -0.32
CA ASN A 114 -5.36 8.27 -0.80
C ASN A 114 -4.18 7.80 -1.66
N VAL A 115 -3.52 6.69 -1.32
CA VAL A 115 -2.48 6.07 -2.18
C VAL A 115 -3.06 5.68 -3.54
N LYS A 116 -4.25 5.07 -3.58
CA LYS A 116 -4.91 4.71 -4.84
C LYS A 116 -5.22 5.94 -5.69
N HIS A 117 -5.70 7.02 -5.08
CA HIS A 117 -5.96 8.28 -5.78
C HIS A 117 -4.68 8.90 -6.35
N ILE A 118 -3.61 9.01 -5.55
CA ILE A 118 -2.33 9.58 -6.01
C ILE A 118 -1.79 8.79 -7.20
N ILE A 119 -1.75 7.46 -7.11
CA ILE A 119 -1.24 6.62 -8.21
C ILE A 119 -2.11 6.76 -9.47
N LEU A 120 -3.43 6.81 -9.31
CA LEU A 120 -4.35 6.98 -10.45
C LEU A 120 -4.14 8.33 -11.14
N ASP A 121 -4.00 9.40 -10.36
CA ASP A 121 -3.77 10.75 -10.89
C ASP A 121 -2.44 10.86 -11.64
N GLU A 122 -1.37 10.27 -11.10
CA GLU A 122 -0.07 10.20 -11.79
C GLU A 122 -0.16 9.43 -13.11
N GLU A 123 -0.87 8.30 -13.13
CA GLU A 123 -1.04 7.49 -14.33
C GLU A 123 -1.90 8.19 -15.39
N LEU A 124 -2.93 8.92 -14.98
CA LEU A 124 -3.72 9.76 -15.88
C LEU A 124 -2.91 10.93 -16.46
N LYS A 125 -2.04 11.57 -15.65
CA LYS A 125 -1.13 12.62 -16.14
C LYS A 125 -0.14 12.08 -17.17
N LYS A 126 0.49 10.93 -16.91
CA LYS A 126 1.41 10.29 -17.86
C LYS A 126 0.74 9.98 -19.19
N ARG A 127 -0.48 9.42 -19.17
CA ARG A 127 -1.26 9.13 -20.40
C ARG A 127 -1.58 10.39 -21.18
N LYS A 128 -1.97 11.48 -20.50
CA LYS A 128 -2.22 12.77 -21.15
C LYS A 128 -0.95 13.33 -21.79
N TYR A 129 0.21 13.18 -21.16
CA TYR A 129 1.47 13.65 -21.73
C TYR A 129 1.85 12.86 -23.00
N VAL A 130 1.75 11.53 -22.96
CA VAL A 130 2.05 10.66 -24.13
C VAL A 130 1.06 10.88 -25.28
N ALA A 131 -0.19 11.24 -25.00
CA ALA A 131 -1.19 11.52 -26.03
C ALA A 131 -1.04 12.91 -26.68
N ASN A 132 -0.30 13.84 -26.07
CA ASN A 132 -0.18 15.24 -26.51
C ASN A 132 1.27 15.65 -26.91
N GLY A 133 2.22 14.73 -26.88
CA GLY A 133 3.61 14.93 -27.31
C GLY A 133 3.96 14.03 -28.48
#